data_AF-A0A368HDE5-F1
#
_entry.id   AF-A0A368HDE5-F1
#
_cell.length_a   1.000
_cell.length_b   1.000
_cell.length_c   1.000
_cell.angle_alpha   90.00
_cell.angle_beta   90.00
_cell.angle_gamma   90.00
#
_symmetry.space_group_name_H-M   'P 1'
#
loop_
_entity.id
_entity.type
_entity.pdbx_description
1 polymer ?
#
loop_
_entity_poly.entity_id
_entity_poly.type
_entity_poly.pdbx_seq_one_letter_code
_entity_poly.pdbx_strand_id
1 'polypeptide(L)'
;MEFELYPTFFRIVPGDRNLNNAKCRLINHFGWKKVGTLKQSDEPRHALPHEALTTKLEHGYGIKVLYTAGVTKHEMDNIGNELNELKQRDVRILVVDVAEDMAAIVLCEAFHRQMYGESYVWILPGYHSTAWMNVGFSNCTAEQMTLVLEGHFAIEFALVRKDDRTHVIGGKRASYIWSELERESPNIWQGYLYDGLWTLAIALSQALGADASFSHLKLLSAINNSSFEGVTGRVRFENNERLGLVDIRQWRNGAYDDVGHYDGASDVFSMKTDLGGLTTALGQVECTNKELIR
;
A
#
# COMPACT_ATOMS: atom_id res chain seq x y z
N MET A 1 -19.41 4.63 0.26
CA MET A 1 -19.20 5.18 -1.10
C MET A 1 -19.01 4.10 -2.17
N GLU A 2 -17.98 3.23 -2.16
CA GLU A 2 -17.85 2.22 -3.24
C GLU A 2 -18.76 0.98 -3.05
N PHE A 3 -18.76 0.35 -1.88
CA PHE A 3 -19.61 -0.83 -1.60
C PHE A 3 -21.13 -0.54 -1.63
N GLU A 4 -21.54 0.73 -1.48
CA GLU A 4 -22.93 1.16 -1.57
C GLU A 4 -23.41 1.23 -3.03
N LEU A 5 -22.50 1.61 -3.94
CA LEU A 5 -22.76 1.67 -5.38
C LEU A 5 -22.65 0.29 -6.03
N TYR A 6 -21.76 -0.57 -5.51
CA TYR A 6 -21.49 -1.92 -6.02
C TYR A 6 -21.67 -2.98 -4.94
N PRO A 7 -22.91 -3.23 -4.45
CA PRO A 7 -23.16 -4.08 -3.29
C PRO A 7 -22.82 -5.55 -3.51
N THR A 8 -22.69 -6.00 -4.76
CA THR A 8 -22.38 -7.38 -5.14
C THR A 8 -20.95 -7.57 -5.65
N PHE A 9 -20.14 -6.51 -5.69
CA PHE A 9 -18.76 -6.57 -6.17
C PHE A 9 -17.81 -6.80 -5.00
N PHE A 10 -17.03 -7.89 -5.06
CA PHE A 10 -15.98 -8.21 -4.09
C PHE A 10 -14.64 -8.33 -4.81
N ARG A 11 -13.56 -7.89 -4.16
CA ARG A 11 -12.19 -8.02 -4.69
C ARG A 11 -11.27 -8.77 -3.72
N ILE A 12 -10.45 -9.68 -4.27
CA ILE A 12 -9.47 -10.46 -3.51
C ILE A 12 -8.11 -9.76 -3.38
N VAL A 13 -7.80 -8.82 -4.26
CA VAL A 13 -6.59 -7.99 -4.15
C VAL A 13 -6.88 -6.84 -3.17
N PRO A 14 -6.00 -6.58 -2.19
CA PRO A 14 -6.19 -5.52 -1.21
C PRO A 14 -6.32 -4.16 -1.88
N GLY A 15 -7.33 -3.40 -1.46
CA GLY A 15 -7.56 -2.05 -1.95
C GLY A 15 -6.73 -0.97 -1.27
N ASP A 16 -6.90 0.27 -1.74
CA ASP A 16 -6.19 1.45 -1.24
C ASP A 16 -6.46 1.74 0.24
N ARG A 17 -7.57 1.24 0.81
CA ARG A 17 -7.79 1.32 2.26
C ARG A 17 -6.63 0.71 3.04
N ASN A 18 -6.11 -0.45 2.59
CA ASN A 18 -4.98 -1.09 3.25
C ASN A 18 -3.69 -0.28 3.06
N LEU A 19 -3.44 0.22 1.84
CA LEU A 19 -2.27 1.06 1.52
C LEU A 19 -2.27 2.35 2.35
N ASN A 20 -3.42 3.03 2.43
CA ASN A 20 -3.58 4.25 3.20
C ASN A 20 -3.36 4.00 4.70
N ASN A 21 -3.87 2.88 5.23
CA ASN A 21 -3.59 2.48 6.60
C ASN A 21 -2.09 2.30 6.83
N ALA A 22 -1.39 1.59 5.94
CA ALA A 22 0.05 1.38 6.04
C ALA A 22 0.82 2.70 6.01
N LYS A 23 0.50 3.61 5.07
CA LYS A 23 1.09 4.96 4.98
C LYS A 23 0.89 5.74 6.28
N CYS A 24 -0.34 5.82 6.79
CA CYS A 24 -0.62 6.51 8.05
C CYS A 24 0.15 5.91 9.23
N ARG A 25 0.18 4.58 9.35
CA ARG A 25 0.91 3.88 10.42
C ARG A 25 2.41 4.12 10.33
N LEU A 26 2.99 4.11 9.12
CA LEU A 26 4.40 4.42 8.86
C LEU A 26 4.75 5.85 9.30
N ILE A 27 3.96 6.83 8.86
CA ILE A 27 4.19 8.24 9.19
C ILE A 27 4.07 8.47 10.71
N ASN A 28 3.07 7.84 11.33
CA ASN A 28 2.89 7.91 12.77
C ASN A 28 4.01 7.20 13.55
N HIS A 29 4.52 6.07 13.05
CA HIS A 29 5.60 5.32 13.67
C HIS A 29 6.88 6.16 13.83
N PHE A 30 7.25 6.91 12.79
CA PHE A 30 8.41 7.83 12.83
C PHE A 30 8.11 9.17 13.52
N GLY A 31 6.88 9.36 14.03
CA GLY A 31 6.50 10.58 14.75
C GLY A 31 6.39 11.84 13.89
N TRP A 32 6.33 11.71 12.57
CA TRP A 32 6.19 12.86 11.68
C TRP A 32 4.82 13.52 11.84
N LYS A 33 4.81 14.82 12.17
CA LYS A 33 3.57 15.57 12.46
C LYS A 33 3.10 16.47 11.32
N LYS A 34 3.93 16.66 10.29
CA LYS A 34 3.66 17.50 9.13
C LYS A 34 4.10 16.76 7.88
N VAL A 35 3.24 16.71 6.88
CA VAL A 35 3.54 16.13 5.57
C VAL A 35 3.08 17.09 4.48
N GLY A 36 3.69 17.00 3.31
CA GLY A 36 3.08 17.48 2.08
C GLY A 36 2.74 16.28 1.22
N THR A 37 1.74 16.43 0.36
CA THR A 37 1.29 15.33 -0.46
C THR A 37 1.21 15.74 -1.92
N LEU A 38 1.34 14.78 -2.83
CA LEU A 38 1.27 15.01 -4.27
C LEU A 38 0.45 13.89 -4.90
N LYS A 39 -0.54 14.26 -5.72
CA LYS A 39 -1.41 13.29 -6.40
C LYS A 39 -1.54 13.59 -7.88
N GLN A 40 -1.80 12.55 -8.66
CA GLN A 40 -2.21 12.70 -10.04
C GLN A 40 -3.71 13.03 -10.10
N SER A 41 -4.06 14.29 -10.38
CA SER A 41 -5.42 14.83 -10.27
C SER A 41 -6.36 14.42 -11.41
N ASP A 42 -5.81 14.15 -12.59
CA ASP A 42 -6.58 13.77 -13.79
C ASP A 42 -6.93 12.27 -13.83
N GLU A 43 -6.49 11.49 -12.84
CA GLU A 43 -6.70 10.04 -12.80
C GLU A 43 -7.40 9.64 -11.48
N PRO A 44 -8.72 9.35 -11.52
CA PRO A 44 -9.52 9.06 -10.32
C PRO A 44 -8.97 7.91 -9.47
N ARG A 45 -8.33 6.91 -10.10
CA ARG A 45 -7.74 5.76 -9.39
C ARG A 45 -6.63 6.17 -8.41
N HIS A 46 -6.00 7.32 -8.62
CA HIS A 46 -4.99 7.88 -7.74
C HIS A 46 -5.55 9.04 -6.91
N ALA A 47 -6.36 9.91 -7.52
CA ALA A 47 -6.88 11.10 -6.85
C ALA A 47 -7.82 10.79 -5.68
N LEU A 48 -8.75 9.85 -5.83
CA LEU A 48 -9.79 9.58 -4.82
C LEU A 48 -9.22 8.88 -3.58
N PRO A 49 -8.40 7.81 -3.70
CA PRO A 49 -7.78 7.23 -2.52
C PRO A 49 -6.85 8.19 -1.79
N HIS A 50 -6.21 9.10 -2.51
CA HIS A 50 -5.35 10.11 -1.90
C HIS A 50 -6.13 11.14 -1.07
N GLU A 51 -7.34 11.53 -1.48
CA GLU A 51 -8.21 12.39 -0.65
C GLU A 51 -8.67 11.69 0.62
N ALA A 52 -8.94 10.38 0.55
CA ALA A 52 -9.23 9.58 1.74
C ALA A 52 -8.00 9.48 2.66
N LEU A 53 -6.80 9.40 2.10
CA LEU A 53 -5.54 9.40 2.84
C LEU A 53 -5.32 10.73 3.59
N THR A 54 -5.44 11.87 2.93
CA THR A 54 -5.24 13.19 3.57
C THR A 54 -6.24 13.40 4.70
N THR A 55 -7.52 13.09 4.47
CA THR A 55 -8.58 13.12 5.49
C THR A 55 -8.20 12.25 6.69
N LYS A 56 -7.67 11.05 6.44
CA LYS A 56 -7.27 10.11 7.49
C LYS A 56 -6.04 10.57 8.27
N LEU A 57 -5.06 11.18 7.60
CA LEU A 57 -3.88 11.76 8.25
C LEU A 57 -4.29 12.88 9.22
N GLU A 58 -5.14 13.80 8.77
CA GLU A 58 -5.55 14.97 9.56
C GLU A 58 -6.49 14.57 10.71
N HIS A 59 -7.57 13.86 10.41
CA HIS A 59 -8.63 13.56 11.38
C HIS A 59 -8.41 12.28 12.16
N GLY A 60 -7.70 11.30 11.59
CA GLY A 60 -7.45 10.01 12.24
C GLY A 60 -6.16 9.97 13.05
N TYR A 61 -5.14 10.74 12.65
CA TYR A 61 -3.80 10.70 13.27
C TYR A 61 -3.31 12.06 13.79
N GLY A 62 -4.06 13.15 13.54
CA GLY A 62 -3.63 14.50 13.94
C GLY A 62 -2.35 14.97 13.22
N ILE A 63 -2.07 14.42 12.03
CA ILE A 63 -0.93 14.79 11.20
C ILE A 63 -1.38 15.90 10.26
N LYS A 64 -0.68 17.04 10.27
CA LYS A 64 -1.05 18.19 9.44
C LYS A 64 -0.58 18.00 8.00
N VAL A 65 -1.50 18.10 7.05
CA VAL A 65 -1.16 18.19 5.61
C VAL A 65 -0.92 19.67 5.29
N LEU A 66 0.33 20.03 5.00
CA LEU A 66 0.72 21.43 4.79
C LEU A 66 0.27 21.97 3.43
N TYR A 67 0.26 21.08 2.43
CA TYR A 67 -0.12 21.35 1.06
C TYR A 67 -0.33 20.03 0.33
N THR A 68 -1.32 20.01 -0.56
CA THR A 68 -1.61 18.90 -1.47
C THR A 68 -1.40 19.39 -2.88
N ALA A 69 -0.30 18.97 -3.50
CA ALA A 69 0.02 19.24 -4.88
C ALA A 69 -0.82 18.37 -5.82
N GLY A 70 -1.34 18.98 -6.89
CA GLY A 70 -2.09 18.30 -7.94
C GLY A 70 -1.34 18.34 -9.26
N VAL A 71 -0.99 17.18 -9.83
CA VAL A 71 -0.28 17.08 -11.11
C VAL A 71 -1.10 16.34 -12.15
N THR A 72 -0.87 16.62 -13.43
CA THR A 72 -1.56 15.97 -14.56
C THR A 72 -0.54 15.64 -15.66
N LYS A 73 -0.89 14.71 -16.55
CA LYS A 73 -0.03 14.39 -17.72
C LYS A 73 -0.01 15.52 -18.75
N HIS A 74 -1.07 16.32 -18.78
CA HIS A 74 -1.22 17.40 -19.75
C HIS A 74 -0.50 18.69 -19.36
N GLU A 75 -0.15 18.85 -18.08
CA GLU A 75 0.49 20.05 -17.53
C GLU A 75 1.82 19.69 -16.84
N MET A 76 2.68 18.94 -17.52
CA MET A 76 3.97 18.49 -16.96
C MET A 76 4.84 19.67 -16.48
N ASP A 77 4.79 20.81 -17.18
CA ASP A 77 5.52 22.03 -16.79
C ASP A 77 5.06 22.57 -15.41
N ASN A 78 3.83 22.25 -14.98
CA ASN A 78 3.31 22.68 -13.68
C ASN A 78 3.85 21.83 -12.52
N ILE A 79 4.32 20.59 -12.75
CA ILE A 79 4.87 19.71 -11.69
C ILE A 79 5.95 20.44 -10.91
N GLY A 80 6.80 21.17 -11.62
CA GLY A 80 7.85 21.95 -11.02
C GLY A 80 7.36 23.10 -10.11
N ASN A 81 6.25 23.74 -10.46
CA ASN A 81 5.67 24.81 -9.63
C ASN A 81 5.06 24.23 -8.36
N GLU A 82 4.34 23.11 -8.47
CA GLU A 82 3.77 22.39 -7.32
C GLU A 82 4.86 21.93 -6.33
N LEU A 83 5.99 21.43 -6.83
CA LEU A 83 7.14 21.07 -5.99
C LEU A 83 7.81 22.30 -5.35
N ASN A 84 7.84 23.44 -6.03
CA ASN A 84 8.33 24.69 -5.45
C ASN A 84 7.43 25.17 -4.30
N GLU A 85 6.11 25.05 -4.42
CA GLU A 85 5.16 25.36 -3.35
C GLU A 85 5.37 24.46 -2.13
N LEU A 86 5.54 23.14 -2.34
CA LEU A 86 5.88 22.20 -1.27
C LEU A 86 7.19 22.60 -0.57
N LYS A 87 8.22 22.93 -1.34
CA LYS A 87 9.53 23.34 -0.81
C LYS A 87 9.47 24.66 -0.03
N GLN A 88 8.74 25.65 -0.53
CA GLN A 88 8.55 26.95 0.16
C GLN A 88 7.83 26.80 1.50
N ARG A 89 6.97 25.79 1.63
CA ARG A 89 6.25 25.45 2.88
C ARG A 89 7.06 24.58 3.84
N ASP A 90 8.34 24.37 3.56
CA ASP A 90 9.26 23.54 4.34
C ASP A 90 8.75 22.09 4.52
N VAL A 91 8.15 21.54 3.46
CA VAL A 91 7.76 20.13 3.44
C VAL A 91 8.99 19.24 3.32
N ARG A 92 9.16 18.31 4.26
CA ARG A 92 10.26 17.34 4.28
C ARG A 92 9.82 15.89 4.09
N ILE A 93 8.56 15.58 4.39
CA ILE A 93 7.97 14.25 4.21
C ILE A 93 6.92 14.36 3.11
N LEU A 94 7.15 13.68 1.99
CA LEU A 94 6.30 13.73 0.80
C LEU A 94 5.59 12.39 0.60
N VAL A 95 4.26 12.43 0.56
CA VAL A 95 3.43 11.25 0.26
C VAL A 95 2.85 11.41 -1.13
N VAL A 96 3.19 10.49 -2.02
CA VAL A 96 2.89 10.60 -3.45
C VAL A 96 1.93 9.49 -3.89
N ASP A 97 0.94 9.83 -4.71
CA ASP A 97 0.07 8.88 -5.41
C ASP A 97 -0.11 9.26 -6.88
N VAL A 98 0.69 8.62 -7.74
CA VAL A 98 0.72 8.86 -9.18
C VAL A 98 0.96 7.55 -9.93
N ALA A 99 0.70 7.53 -11.23
CA ALA A 99 1.05 6.40 -12.10
C ALA A 99 2.59 6.23 -12.23
N GLU A 100 3.04 5.04 -12.63
CA GLU A 100 4.45 4.68 -12.81
C GLU A 100 5.25 5.70 -13.63
N ASP A 101 4.69 6.11 -14.77
CA ASP A 101 5.34 7.06 -15.68
C ASP A 101 5.41 8.47 -15.09
N MET A 102 4.39 8.87 -14.33
CA MET A 102 4.38 10.15 -13.62
C MET A 102 5.35 10.20 -12.44
N ALA A 103 5.56 9.09 -11.73
CA ALA A 103 6.46 9.05 -10.58
C ALA A 103 7.87 9.49 -10.95
N ALA A 104 8.42 8.92 -12.02
CA ALA A 104 9.77 9.26 -12.45
C ALA A 104 9.90 10.71 -12.97
N ILE A 105 8.85 11.26 -13.62
CA ILE A 105 8.80 12.68 -14.01
C ILE A 105 8.85 13.57 -12.75
N VAL A 106 8.02 13.27 -11.74
CA VAL A 106 7.99 14.01 -10.47
C VAL A 106 9.34 13.98 -9.77
N LEU A 107 10.01 12.81 -9.73
CA LEU A 107 11.32 12.68 -9.11
C LEU A 107 12.43 13.40 -9.89
N CYS A 108 12.37 13.45 -11.23
CA CYS A 108 13.30 14.27 -12.02
C CYS A 108 13.12 15.77 -11.72
N GLU A 109 11.88 16.26 -11.61
CA GLU A 109 11.62 17.65 -11.22
C GLU A 109 12.05 17.94 -9.77
N ALA A 110 11.97 16.95 -8.88
CA ALA A 110 12.49 17.03 -7.52
C ALA A 110 14.02 17.11 -7.48
N PHE A 111 14.73 16.41 -8.37
CA PHE A 111 16.19 16.51 -8.52
C PHE A 111 16.62 17.95 -8.81
N HIS A 112 16.02 18.57 -9.83
CA HIS A 112 16.32 19.96 -10.22
C HIS A 112 16.03 20.98 -9.12
N ARG A 113 15.18 20.62 -8.15
CA ARG A 113 14.85 21.42 -6.97
C ARG A 113 15.60 20.99 -5.71
N GLN A 114 16.55 20.07 -5.79
CA GLN A 114 17.31 19.59 -4.64
C GLN A 114 16.42 19.05 -3.51
N MET A 115 15.33 18.35 -3.88
CA MET A 115 14.40 17.72 -2.94
C MET A 115 14.75 16.25 -2.73
N TYR A 116 15.99 15.96 -2.33
CA TYR A 116 16.51 14.60 -2.11
C TYR A 116 17.57 14.59 -0.99
N GLY A 117 18.10 13.40 -0.68
CA GLY A 117 19.07 13.20 0.39
C GLY A 117 18.45 13.25 1.79
N GLU A 118 19.27 13.39 2.82
CA GLU A 118 18.87 13.24 4.24
C GLU A 118 17.80 14.24 4.71
N SER A 119 17.58 15.32 3.96
CA SER A 119 16.57 16.33 4.29
C SER A 119 15.17 16.00 3.80
N TYR A 120 14.98 14.97 2.96
CA TYR A 120 13.69 14.64 2.36
C TYR A 120 13.40 13.14 2.45
N VAL A 121 12.15 12.82 2.77
CA VAL A 121 11.62 11.45 2.72
C VAL A 121 10.51 11.41 1.69
N TRP A 122 10.64 10.51 0.72
CA TRP A 122 9.63 10.22 -0.29
C TRP A 122 8.94 8.90 0.05
N ILE A 123 7.61 8.93 0.12
CA ILE A 123 6.76 7.75 0.26
C ILE A 123 5.96 7.63 -1.04
N LEU A 124 6.32 6.67 -1.86
CA LEU A 124 5.77 6.43 -3.19
C LEU A 124 4.86 5.18 -3.19
N PRO A 125 3.99 5.03 -4.20
CA PRO A 125 3.39 3.74 -4.49
C PRO A 125 4.48 2.72 -4.86
N GLY A 126 4.34 1.49 -4.42
CA GLY A 126 5.09 0.38 -4.99
C GLY A 126 4.35 -0.18 -6.21
N TYR A 127 5.10 -0.47 -7.26
CA TYR A 127 4.56 -0.86 -8.57
C TYR A 127 4.84 -2.33 -8.91
N HIS A 128 5.31 -3.14 -7.95
CA HIS A 128 5.77 -4.51 -8.18
C HIS A 128 6.80 -4.65 -9.31
N SER A 129 7.48 -3.57 -9.67
CA SER A 129 8.43 -3.45 -10.77
C SER A 129 9.40 -2.32 -10.48
N THR A 130 10.63 -2.47 -10.97
CA THR A 130 11.65 -1.40 -10.97
C THR A 130 11.83 -0.79 -12.38
N ALA A 131 11.08 -1.27 -13.38
CA ALA A 131 11.24 -0.82 -14.77
C ALA A 131 10.96 0.69 -14.93
N TRP A 132 10.01 1.22 -14.15
CA TRP A 132 9.65 2.65 -14.16
C TRP A 132 10.83 3.57 -13.79
N MET A 133 11.80 3.07 -13.00
CA MET A 133 12.99 3.82 -12.61
C MET A 133 14.01 3.95 -13.75
N ASN A 134 13.96 3.05 -14.73
CA ASN A 134 14.88 3.01 -15.87
C ASN A 134 14.30 3.73 -17.11
N VAL A 135 13.14 4.36 -17.00
CA VAL A 135 12.57 5.14 -18.09
C VAL A 135 13.51 6.30 -18.40
N GLY A 136 14.04 6.33 -19.62
CA GLY A 136 14.96 7.39 -20.06
C GLY A 136 14.20 8.70 -20.26
N PHE A 137 14.59 9.74 -19.54
CA PHE A 137 14.03 11.09 -19.68
C PHE A 137 14.99 11.99 -20.44
N SER A 138 14.46 12.93 -21.22
CA SER A 138 15.28 13.93 -21.92
C SER A 138 16.00 14.89 -20.95
N ASN A 139 15.55 14.99 -19.69
CA ASN A 139 15.95 16.04 -18.75
C ASN A 139 16.66 15.56 -17.47
N CYS A 140 16.81 14.24 -17.25
CA CYS A 140 17.59 13.69 -16.13
C CYS A 140 18.41 12.47 -16.57
N THR A 141 19.65 12.35 -16.10
CA THR A 141 20.48 11.16 -16.28
C THR A 141 20.17 10.08 -15.23
N ALA A 142 20.63 8.85 -15.46
CA ALA A 142 20.45 7.74 -14.51
C ALA A 142 21.12 8.03 -13.15
N GLU A 143 22.29 8.69 -13.16
CA GLU A 143 23.01 9.08 -11.94
C GLU A 143 22.23 10.12 -11.13
N GLN A 144 21.60 11.08 -11.82
CA GLN A 144 20.76 12.09 -11.19
C GLN A 144 19.50 11.46 -10.56
N MET A 145 18.86 10.53 -11.27
CA MET A 145 17.70 9.81 -10.75
C MET A 145 18.06 8.95 -9.52
N THR A 146 19.23 8.30 -9.55
CA THR A 146 19.71 7.48 -8.42
C THR A 146 19.78 8.28 -7.12
N LEU A 147 20.18 9.55 -7.17
CA LEU A 147 20.25 10.42 -5.99
C LEU A 147 18.89 10.69 -5.34
N VAL A 148 17.82 10.79 -6.15
CA VAL A 148 16.47 11.05 -5.64
C VAL A 148 15.77 9.76 -5.21
N LEU A 149 16.05 8.66 -5.91
CA LEU A 149 15.52 7.34 -5.56
C LEU A 149 16.11 6.81 -4.25
N GLU A 150 17.34 7.18 -3.87
CA GLU A 150 17.95 6.64 -2.67
C GLU A 150 17.14 6.95 -1.40
N GLY A 151 16.79 5.90 -0.65
CA GLY A 151 16.09 6.00 0.63
C GLY A 151 14.57 6.17 0.56
N HIS A 152 13.95 6.25 -0.63
CA HIS A 152 12.49 6.34 -0.72
C HIS A 152 11.79 5.07 -0.21
N PHE A 153 10.63 5.25 0.41
CA PHE A 153 9.73 4.16 0.75
C PHE A 153 8.78 3.86 -0.42
N ALA A 154 8.57 2.58 -0.69
CA ALA A 154 7.54 2.09 -1.58
C ALA A 154 6.50 1.30 -0.77
N ILE A 155 5.22 1.63 -0.95
CA ILE A 155 4.09 1.01 -0.25
C ILE A 155 3.20 0.29 -1.25
N GLU A 156 3.03 -1.02 -1.11
CA GLU A 156 2.23 -1.84 -2.03
C GLU A 156 1.65 -3.08 -1.35
N PHE A 157 0.62 -3.68 -1.93
CA PHE A 157 0.03 -4.90 -1.35
C PHE A 157 1.02 -6.07 -1.43
N ALA A 158 1.08 -6.94 -0.43
CA ALA A 158 1.99 -8.07 -0.47
C ALA A 158 1.54 -9.11 -1.50
N LEU A 159 2.44 -9.63 -2.35
CA LEU A 159 2.10 -10.71 -3.29
C LEU A 159 2.04 -12.09 -2.61
N VAL A 160 2.73 -12.23 -1.48
CA VAL A 160 2.87 -13.48 -0.73
C VAL A 160 2.79 -13.17 0.76
N ARG A 161 2.31 -14.14 1.55
CA ARG A 161 2.32 -14.03 3.02
C ARG A 161 3.75 -13.92 3.58
N LYS A 162 3.89 -13.44 4.82
CA LYS A 162 5.19 -13.20 5.47
C LYS A 162 5.77 -14.39 6.23
N ASP A 163 5.03 -15.48 6.36
CA ASP A 163 5.47 -16.70 7.03
C ASP A 163 5.34 -17.93 6.11
N ASP A 164 6.22 -18.91 6.28
CA ASP A 164 6.31 -20.11 5.42
C ASP A 164 5.76 -21.39 6.09
N ARG A 165 5.42 -21.33 7.38
CA ARG A 165 5.03 -22.48 8.20
C ARG A 165 3.53 -22.70 8.30
N THR A 166 2.73 -21.67 8.01
CA THR A 166 1.27 -21.79 8.12
C THR A 166 0.73 -22.78 7.10
N HIS A 167 -0.20 -23.60 7.57
CA HIS A 167 -0.98 -24.48 6.70
C HIS A 167 -2.18 -23.69 6.17
N VAL A 168 -2.32 -23.65 4.85
CA VAL A 168 -3.46 -23.01 4.19
C VAL A 168 -4.69 -23.91 4.25
N ILE A 169 -5.84 -23.39 3.85
CA ILE A 169 -7.14 -24.09 3.89
C ILE A 169 -7.12 -25.51 3.30
N GLY A 170 -6.28 -25.78 2.29
CA GLY A 170 -6.08 -27.12 1.70
C GLY A 170 -5.25 -28.09 2.55
N GLY A 171 -4.84 -27.73 3.76
CA GLY A 171 -4.07 -28.58 4.69
C GLY A 171 -2.59 -28.75 4.32
N LYS A 172 -2.07 -27.99 3.35
CA LYS A 172 -0.66 -27.96 2.96
C LYS A 172 0.01 -26.69 3.46
N ARG A 173 1.35 -26.71 3.60
CA ARG A 173 2.11 -25.50 3.90
C ARG A 173 1.98 -24.50 2.76
N ALA A 174 1.87 -23.21 3.09
CA ALA A 174 1.80 -22.14 2.10
C ALA A 174 3.00 -22.15 1.14
N SER A 175 4.21 -22.36 1.66
CA SER A 175 5.45 -22.48 0.88
C SER A 175 5.42 -23.61 -0.15
N TYR A 176 4.84 -24.76 0.21
CA TYR A 176 4.66 -25.88 -0.70
C TYR A 176 3.71 -25.50 -1.84
N ILE A 177 2.54 -24.95 -1.53
CA ILE A 177 1.58 -24.51 -2.55
C ILE A 177 2.18 -23.42 -3.44
N TRP A 178 2.92 -22.48 -2.86
CA TRP A 178 3.57 -21.42 -3.62
C TRP A 178 4.56 -21.99 -4.66
N SER A 179 5.37 -22.98 -4.27
CA SER A 179 6.27 -23.67 -5.21
C SER A 179 5.53 -24.41 -6.33
N GLU A 180 4.31 -24.92 -6.08
CA GLU A 180 3.48 -25.50 -7.12
C GLU A 180 2.93 -24.44 -8.07
N LEU A 181 2.43 -23.31 -7.55
CA LEU A 181 1.93 -22.20 -8.37
C LEU A 181 3.01 -21.64 -9.29
N GLU A 182 4.22 -21.41 -8.78
CA GLU A 182 5.36 -20.92 -9.56
C GLU A 182 5.76 -21.87 -10.69
N ARG A 183 5.66 -23.19 -10.47
CA ARG A 183 5.98 -24.20 -11.48
C ARG A 183 4.96 -24.20 -12.63
N GLU A 184 3.68 -24.06 -12.31
CA GLU A 184 2.61 -24.17 -13.30
C GLU A 184 2.36 -22.86 -14.07
N SER A 185 2.40 -21.70 -13.39
CA SER A 185 2.06 -20.42 -14.02
C SER A 185 2.71 -19.24 -13.28
N PRO A 186 3.99 -18.91 -13.56
CA PRO A 186 4.70 -17.83 -12.88
C PRO A 186 4.07 -16.47 -13.24
N ASN A 187 3.17 -16.01 -12.38
CA ASN A 187 2.49 -14.73 -12.50
C ASN A 187 2.27 -14.14 -11.10
N ILE A 188 2.48 -12.83 -10.95
CA ILE A 188 2.32 -12.13 -9.66
C ILE A 188 0.92 -12.30 -9.04
N TRP A 189 -0.10 -12.56 -9.85
CA TRP A 189 -1.50 -12.71 -9.42
C TRP A 189 -1.88 -14.13 -9.01
N GLN A 190 -0.99 -15.12 -9.19
CA GLN A 190 -1.29 -16.54 -8.99
C GLN A 190 -1.82 -16.85 -7.58
N GLY A 191 -1.24 -16.23 -6.54
CA GLY A 191 -1.66 -16.44 -5.16
C GLY A 191 -3.05 -15.86 -4.88
N TYR A 192 -3.32 -14.67 -5.43
CA TYR A 192 -4.63 -14.03 -5.30
C TYR A 192 -5.72 -14.80 -6.03
N LEU A 193 -5.42 -15.38 -7.20
CA LEU A 193 -6.33 -16.27 -7.89
C LEU A 193 -6.62 -17.53 -7.07
N TYR A 194 -5.58 -18.16 -6.51
CA TYR A 194 -5.72 -19.35 -5.65
C TYR A 194 -6.64 -19.08 -4.45
N ASP A 195 -6.36 -18.01 -3.71
CA ASP A 195 -7.16 -17.62 -2.54
C ASP A 195 -8.59 -17.18 -2.93
N GLY A 196 -8.75 -16.57 -4.11
CA GLY A 196 -10.06 -16.21 -4.66
C GLY A 196 -10.92 -17.43 -4.99
N LEU A 197 -10.34 -18.48 -5.59
CA LEU A 197 -11.05 -19.73 -5.87
C LEU A 197 -11.49 -20.45 -4.60
N TRP A 198 -10.64 -20.48 -3.56
CA TRP A 198 -11.03 -21.01 -2.26
C TRP A 198 -12.16 -20.21 -1.60
N THR A 199 -12.09 -18.88 -1.68
CA THR A 199 -13.17 -18.01 -1.19
C THR A 199 -14.50 -18.35 -1.85
N LEU A 200 -14.51 -18.49 -3.18
CA LEU A 200 -15.70 -18.87 -3.94
C LEU A 200 -16.19 -20.27 -3.58
N ALA A 201 -15.31 -21.25 -3.46
CA ALA A 201 -15.67 -22.62 -3.10
C ALA A 201 -16.32 -22.70 -1.71
N ILE A 202 -15.75 -22.01 -0.72
CA ILE A 202 -16.31 -21.91 0.64
C ILE A 202 -17.68 -21.25 0.58
N ALA A 203 -17.80 -20.11 -0.10
CA ALA A 203 -19.06 -19.39 -0.16
C ALA A 203 -20.16 -20.17 -0.90
N LEU A 204 -19.83 -20.84 -2.00
CA LEU A 204 -20.76 -21.70 -2.74
C LEU A 204 -21.24 -22.87 -1.90
N SER A 205 -20.36 -23.50 -1.12
CA SER A 205 -20.74 -24.61 -0.24
C SER A 205 -21.79 -24.21 0.81
N GLN A 206 -21.82 -22.93 1.21
CA GLN A 206 -22.81 -22.39 2.15
C GLN A 206 -24.07 -21.85 1.46
N ALA A 207 -23.94 -21.46 0.19
CA ALA A 207 -25.03 -20.90 -0.61
C ALA A 207 -25.92 -21.97 -1.25
N LEU A 208 -25.42 -23.21 -1.38
CA LEU A 208 -26.13 -24.35 -1.97
C LEU A 208 -26.92 -25.13 -0.91
N GLY A 209 -28.21 -25.34 -1.17
CA GLY A 209 -29.07 -26.25 -0.41
C GLY A 209 -28.84 -27.72 -0.77
N ALA A 210 -29.41 -28.63 0.03
CA ALA A 210 -29.31 -30.07 -0.19
C ALA A 210 -29.96 -30.52 -1.52
N ASP A 211 -30.89 -29.74 -2.05
CA ASP A 211 -31.57 -29.90 -3.33
C ASP A 211 -30.88 -29.15 -4.48
N ALA A 212 -29.64 -28.70 -4.29
CA ALA A 212 -28.91 -27.82 -5.20
C ALA A 212 -29.58 -26.46 -5.45
N SER A 213 -30.51 -26.03 -4.59
CA SER A 213 -31.03 -24.66 -4.64
C SER A 213 -29.94 -23.64 -4.31
N PHE A 214 -29.82 -22.58 -5.11
CA PHE A 214 -28.82 -21.53 -4.92
C PHE A 214 -29.42 -20.29 -4.29
N SER A 215 -28.77 -19.75 -3.26
CA SER A 215 -29.13 -18.47 -2.65
C SER A 215 -28.04 -17.41 -2.83
N HIS A 216 -28.34 -16.40 -3.65
CA HIS A 216 -27.45 -15.26 -3.86
C HIS A 216 -27.14 -14.52 -2.55
N LEU A 217 -28.14 -14.28 -1.70
CA LEU A 217 -27.94 -13.60 -0.42
C LEU A 217 -27.03 -14.39 0.52
N LYS A 218 -27.16 -15.73 0.55
CA LYS A 218 -26.24 -16.58 1.33
C LYS A 218 -24.84 -16.55 0.76
N LEU A 219 -24.67 -16.51 -0.57
CA LEU A 219 -23.35 -16.41 -1.19
C LEU A 219 -22.65 -15.12 -0.75
N LEU A 220 -23.30 -13.96 -0.88
CA LEU A 220 -22.72 -12.67 -0.49
C LEU A 220 -22.38 -12.63 1.01
N SER A 221 -23.29 -13.13 1.85
CA SER A 221 -23.07 -13.24 3.30
C SER A 221 -21.88 -14.15 3.62
N ALA A 222 -21.75 -15.29 2.92
CA ALA A 222 -20.66 -16.24 3.11
C ALA A 222 -19.31 -15.67 2.67
N ILE A 223 -19.26 -14.90 1.57
CA ILE A 223 -18.03 -14.19 1.16
C ILE A 223 -17.64 -13.18 2.24
N ASN A 224 -18.59 -12.33 2.68
CA ASN A 224 -18.31 -11.31 3.68
C ASN A 224 -17.83 -11.91 5.03
N ASN A 225 -18.37 -13.07 5.40
CA ASN A 225 -18.01 -13.78 6.63
C ASN A 225 -16.84 -14.76 6.47
N SER A 226 -16.24 -14.86 5.27
CA SER A 226 -15.13 -15.78 5.03
C SER A 226 -13.89 -15.36 5.82
N SER A 227 -13.31 -16.31 6.55
CA SER A 227 -12.03 -16.14 7.24
C SER A 227 -11.23 -17.43 7.20
N PHE A 228 -10.10 -17.43 6.50
CA PHE A 228 -9.21 -18.60 6.42
C PHE A 228 -7.76 -18.20 6.09
N GLU A 229 -6.83 -19.13 6.30
CA GLU A 229 -5.42 -18.96 5.94
C GLU A 229 -5.21 -19.29 4.45
N GLY A 230 -4.82 -18.28 3.68
CA GLY A 230 -4.47 -18.39 2.26
C GLY A 230 -2.97 -18.31 2.01
N VAL A 231 -2.56 -18.43 0.75
CA VAL A 231 -1.13 -18.31 0.35
C VAL A 231 -0.65 -16.85 0.34
N THR A 232 -1.57 -15.90 0.20
CA THR A 232 -1.29 -14.45 0.27
C THR A 232 -1.61 -13.83 1.63
N GLY A 233 -1.77 -14.66 2.66
CA GLY A 233 -2.06 -14.27 4.04
C GLY A 233 -3.46 -14.68 4.46
N ARG A 234 -3.92 -14.19 5.62
CA ARG A 234 -5.29 -14.41 6.05
C ARG A 234 -6.25 -13.73 5.06
N VAL A 235 -7.23 -14.48 4.58
CA VAL A 235 -8.29 -13.96 3.71
C VAL A 235 -9.45 -13.57 4.61
N ARG A 236 -9.82 -12.29 4.58
CA ARG A 236 -10.96 -11.72 5.31
C ARG A 236 -11.48 -10.52 4.56
N PHE A 237 -12.79 -10.27 4.65
CA PHE A 237 -13.44 -9.15 4.00
C PHE A 237 -14.02 -8.17 5.01
N GLU A 238 -14.08 -6.90 4.60
CA GLU A 238 -14.84 -5.85 5.26
C GLU A 238 -15.25 -4.83 4.20
N ASN A 239 -16.54 -4.47 4.14
CA ASN A 239 -17.10 -3.55 3.15
C ASN A 239 -16.77 -3.98 1.70
N ASN A 240 -16.94 -5.27 1.41
CA ASN A 240 -16.65 -5.92 0.13
C ASN A 240 -15.19 -5.89 -0.34
N GLU A 241 -14.27 -5.40 0.49
CA GLU A 241 -12.84 -5.40 0.20
C GLU A 241 -12.10 -6.42 1.05
N ARG A 242 -11.08 -7.05 0.46
CA ARG A 242 -10.15 -7.83 1.25
C ARG A 242 -9.32 -6.93 2.19
N LEU A 243 -9.29 -7.32 3.46
CA LEU A 243 -8.31 -6.88 4.43
C LEU A 243 -7.03 -7.73 4.23
N GLY A 244 -5.96 -7.11 3.76
CA GLY A 244 -4.77 -7.84 3.32
C GLY A 244 -3.47 -7.23 3.79
N LEU A 245 -2.38 -7.92 3.45
CA LEU A 245 -1.03 -7.51 3.78
C LEU A 245 -0.55 -6.40 2.84
N VAL A 246 0.20 -5.46 3.40
CA VAL A 246 0.86 -4.37 2.70
C VAL A 246 2.34 -4.40 3.06
N ASP A 247 3.18 -4.36 2.04
CA ASP A 247 4.62 -4.29 2.13
C ASP A 247 5.10 -2.85 2.22
N ILE A 248 6.06 -2.63 3.09
CA ILE A 248 6.78 -1.38 3.23
C ILE A 248 8.21 -1.69 2.86
N ARG A 249 8.61 -1.21 1.69
CA ARG A 249 9.93 -1.44 1.12
C ARG A 249 10.71 -0.15 1.08
N GLN A 250 12.03 -0.21 1.18
CA GLN A 250 12.88 0.96 1.03
C GLN A 250 13.93 0.70 -0.03
N TRP A 251 14.14 1.67 -0.93
CA TRP A 251 15.19 1.59 -1.92
C TRP A 251 16.54 1.94 -1.29
N ARG A 252 17.49 1.00 -1.34
CA ARG A 252 18.82 1.14 -0.77
C ARG A 252 19.84 0.49 -1.70
N ASN A 253 20.91 1.22 -2.02
CA ASN A 253 22.04 0.68 -2.79
C ASN A 253 21.61 -0.04 -4.10
N GLY A 254 20.58 0.49 -4.79
CA GLY A 254 20.12 -0.06 -6.07
C GLY A 254 19.13 -1.22 -6.00
N ALA A 255 18.58 -1.55 -4.82
CA ALA A 255 17.56 -2.59 -4.67
C ALA A 255 16.51 -2.21 -3.61
N TYR A 256 15.35 -2.87 -3.66
CA TYR A 256 14.34 -2.77 -2.60
C TYR A 256 14.62 -3.76 -1.48
N ASP A 257 14.71 -3.24 -0.25
CA ASP A 257 14.69 -4.01 0.98
C ASP A 257 13.31 -3.99 1.62
N ASP A 258 12.79 -5.15 2.02
CA ASP A 258 11.60 -5.23 2.86
C ASP A 258 11.92 -4.69 4.26
N VAL A 259 11.34 -3.56 4.66
CA VAL A 259 11.61 -2.90 5.95
C VAL A 259 10.45 -2.97 6.94
N GLY A 260 9.25 -3.29 6.47
CA GLY A 260 8.08 -3.45 7.33
C GLY A 260 6.88 -4.01 6.59
N HIS A 261 5.80 -4.21 7.32
CA HIS A 261 4.50 -4.58 6.75
C HIS A 261 3.35 -4.09 7.63
N TYR A 262 2.16 -4.01 7.04
CA TYR A 262 0.89 -3.82 7.72
C TYR A 262 -0.06 -4.95 7.34
N ASP A 263 -0.68 -5.59 8.33
CA ASP A 263 -1.72 -6.60 8.14
C ASP A 263 -3.09 -6.00 8.40
N GLY A 264 -3.85 -5.77 7.33
CA GLY A 264 -5.22 -5.25 7.42
C GLY A 264 -6.19 -6.20 8.11
N ALA A 265 -5.95 -7.51 8.13
CA ALA A 265 -6.85 -8.48 8.74
C ALA A 265 -6.74 -8.52 10.27
N SER A 266 -5.56 -8.18 10.81
CA SER A 266 -5.29 -8.12 12.26
C SER A 266 -5.08 -6.69 12.80
N ASP A 267 -5.02 -5.68 11.93
CA ASP A 267 -4.65 -4.29 12.23
C ASP A 267 -3.28 -4.18 12.93
N VAL A 268 -2.32 -4.98 12.47
CA VAL A 268 -0.96 -5.02 13.02
C VAL A 268 0.01 -4.36 12.05
N PHE A 269 0.77 -3.38 12.56
CA PHE A 269 1.88 -2.74 11.85
C PHE A 269 3.20 -3.19 12.48
N SER A 270 4.18 -3.58 11.65
CA SER A 270 5.49 -4.03 12.10
C SER A 270 6.59 -3.47 11.22
N MET A 271 7.66 -2.96 11.83
CA MET A 271 8.92 -2.60 11.16
C MET A 271 10.01 -3.59 11.57
N LYS A 272 10.97 -3.88 10.69
CA LYS A 272 12.19 -4.61 11.06
C LYS A 272 13.00 -3.72 11.99
N THR A 273 13.35 -4.25 13.16
CA THR A 273 14.02 -3.51 14.24
C THR A 273 15.45 -3.05 13.92
N ASP A 274 16.07 -3.58 12.87
CA ASP A 274 17.43 -3.20 12.44
C ASP A 274 17.40 -2.32 11.18
N LEU A 275 16.78 -1.15 11.27
CA LEU A 275 17.16 -0.03 10.41
C LEU A 275 18.43 0.58 11.00
N GLY A 276 19.57 -0.10 10.79
CA GLY A 276 20.88 0.42 11.18
C GLY A 276 21.03 1.86 10.68
N GLY A 277 21.06 2.81 11.61
CA GLY A 277 21.44 4.21 11.34
C GLY A 277 20.46 5.33 11.68
N LEU A 278 19.26 5.08 12.23
CA LEU A 278 18.38 6.19 12.70
C LEU A 278 17.63 5.83 13.99
N THR A 279 18.38 5.59 15.07
CA THR A 279 17.85 5.72 16.43
C THR A 279 18.86 6.47 17.30
N THR A 280 18.59 7.74 17.54
CA THR A 280 18.81 8.34 18.86
C THR A 280 17.80 9.46 19.08
N ALA A 281 17.28 9.51 20.30
CA ALA A 281 16.33 10.47 20.85
C ALA A 281 14.89 10.43 20.31
N LEU A 282 14.03 9.64 20.97
CA LEU A 282 12.98 10.14 21.89
C LEU A 282 11.97 9.04 22.24
N GLY A 283 11.99 8.60 23.51
CA GLY A 283 10.89 8.08 24.32
C GLY A 283 9.89 7.11 23.69
N GLN A 284 10.05 5.81 23.99
CA GLN A 284 8.94 4.86 23.99
C GLN A 284 7.83 5.37 24.92
N VAL A 285 6.63 5.58 24.37
CA VAL A 285 5.39 5.65 25.16
C VAL A 285 4.63 4.37 24.85
N GLU A 286 4.55 3.48 25.85
CA GLU A 286 3.65 2.34 25.85
C GLU A 286 2.19 2.84 25.80
N CYS A 287 1.48 2.53 24.71
CA CYS A 287 0.04 2.73 24.65
C CYS A 287 -0.68 1.52 25.27
N THR A 288 -0.81 1.50 26.59
CA THR A 288 -1.90 0.81 27.27
C THR A 288 -2.98 1.82 27.62
N ASN A 289 -4.13 1.77 26.94
CA ASN A 289 -5.37 2.28 27.49
C ASN A 289 -6.49 1.29 27.21
N LYS A 290 -6.74 0.43 28.19
CA LYS A 290 -8.06 -0.13 28.46
C LYS A 290 -8.85 0.89 29.28
N GLU A 291 -10.16 0.88 29.08
CA GLU A 291 -11.22 1.54 29.90
C GLU A 291 -11.41 3.06 29.64
N LEU A 292 -12.61 3.65 29.66
CA LEU A 292 -13.95 3.28 30.09
C LEU A 292 -15.00 3.89 29.12
N ILE A 293 -16.08 3.15 28.84
CA ILE A 293 -17.38 3.73 28.45
C ILE A 293 -18.32 3.56 29.65
N ARG A 294 -18.85 4.68 30.16
CA ARG A 294 -20.14 4.76 30.83
C ARG A 294 -20.99 5.74 30.04
#